data_AF-A0A535YRM4-F1
#
_entry.id   AF-A0A535YRM4-F1
#
_cell.length_a   1.000
_cell.length_b   1.000
_cell.length_c   1.000
_cell.angle_alpha   90.00
_cell.angle_beta   90.00
_cell.angle_gamma   90.00
#
_symmetry.space_group_name_H-M   'P 1'
#
loop_
_entity.id
_entity.type
_entity.pdbx_description
1 polymer ?
#
loop_
_entity_poly.entity_id
_entity_poly.type
_entity_poly.pdbx_seq_one_letter_code
_entity_poly.pdbx_strand_id
1 'polypeptide(L)'
;MPKRRSSFWSGPWPIIGVLAGIVVVIAIFVLISRLQSPPVAGTTNPTPDASVISHATKVSPAVLDAVGTGGAPSPLTRVSGAPLTGSNGKAELLFLGAEWCPYCAAERWAMVVALSHFGTFAGLRLTTSSSTDVYPDTHTLSFYGSQLLQGLSWQQIASVLSNAQSPVTKAIVGNSNYLTAAICTLPGTSSAPICSDPAIKQIGSQLPH
;
A
#
# COMPACT_ATOMS: atom_id res chain seq x y z
N MET A 1 35.33 75.43 -1.96
CA MET A 1 35.44 74.13 -1.26
C MET A 1 34.06 73.48 -1.22
N PRO A 2 33.80 72.32 -1.84
CA PRO A 2 32.51 71.64 -1.69
C PRO A 2 32.52 70.73 -0.45
N LYS A 3 31.49 70.83 0.39
CA LYS A 3 31.26 69.99 1.58
C LYS A 3 30.87 68.57 1.13
N ARG A 4 31.68 67.57 1.48
CA ARG A 4 31.43 66.15 1.24
C ARG A 4 30.30 65.66 2.16
N ARG A 5 29.13 65.33 1.60
CA ARG A 5 28.01 64.73 2.35
C ARG A 5 28.39 63.30 2.76
N SER A 6 28.39 63.01 4.07
CA SER A 6 28.64 61.67 4.59
C SER A 6 27.45 60.76 4.26
N SER A 7 27.72 59.66 3.56
CA SER A 7 26.73 58.64 3.20
C SER A 7 26.26 57.93 4.46
N PHE A 8 24.94 58.00 4.73
CA PHE A 8 24.25 57.33 5.85
C PHE A 8 24.38 55.79 5.82
N TRP A 9 24.89 55.21 4.73
CA TRP A 9 24.98 53.77 4.49
C TRP A 9 26.24 53.08 5.03
N SER A 10 27.19 53.80 5.64
CA SER A 10 28.46 53.21 6.11
C SER A 10 28.52 52.89 7.61
N GLY A 11 27.38 52.87 8.31
CA GLY A 11 27.29 52.51 9.74
C GLY A 11 26.52 51.20 9.97
N PRO A 12 26.56 50.61 11.18
CA PRO A 12 25.93 49.31 11.50
C PRO A 12 24.38 49.34 11.54
N TRP A 13 23.78 50.50 11.30
CA TRP A 13 22.34 50.75 11.33
C TRP A 13 21.45 49.87 10.42
N PRO A 14 21.84 49.47 9.18
CA PRO A 14 21.01 48.58 8.38
C PRO A 14 20.97 47.16 8.94
N ILE A 15 22.05 46.69 9.60
CA ILE A 15 22.10 45.37 10.23
C ILE A 15 21.19 45.34 11.48
N ILE A 16 21.22 46.41 12.27
CA ILE A 16 20.36 46.56 13.45
C ILE A 16 18.88 46.60 13.04
N GLY A 17 18.55 47.30 11.95
CA GLY A 17 17.19 47.34 11.41
C GLY A 17 16.67 45.99 10.95
N VAL A 18 17.50 45.20 10.27
CA VAL A 18 17.14 43.84 9.81
C VAL A 18 16.93 42.89 10.98
N LEU A 19 17.82 42.90 11.98
CA LEU A 19 17.71 42.05 13.16
C LEU A 19 16.45 42.37 13.98
N ALA A 20 16.15 43.65 14.18
CA ALA A 20 14.92 44.07 14.85
C ALA A 20 13.67 43.62 14.08
N GLY A 21 13.68 43.71 12.74
CA GLY A 21 12.60 43.22 11.89
C GLY A 21 12.36 41.71 12.02
N ILE A 22 13.43 40.91 12.03
CA ILE A 22 13.33 39.44 12.17
C ILE A 22 12.72 39.05 13.52
N VAL A 23 13.14 39.69 14.62
CA VAL A 23 12.60 39.40 15.96
C VAL A 23 11.11 39.72 16.05
N VAL A 24 10.66 40.82 15.45
CA VAL A 24 9.24 41.18 15.40
C VAL A 24 8.42 40.17 14.60
N VAL A 25 8.91 39.71 13.45
CA VAL A 25 8.23 38.68 12.64
C VAL A 25 8.10 37.36 13.40
N ILE A 26 9.17 36.91 14.08
CA ILE A 26 9.15 35.68 14.89
C ILE A 26 8.16 35.84 16.06
N ALA A 27 8.16 36.98 16.75
CA ALA A 27 7.24 37.23 17.86
C ALA A 27 5.77 37.23 17.40
N ILE A 28 5.47 37.86 16.25
CA ILE A 28 4.14 37.84 15.64
C ILE A 28 3.73 36.42 15.25
N PHE A 29 4.63 35.65 14.60
CA PHE A 29 4.36 34.27 14.22
C PHE A 29 4.05 33.39 15.45
N VAL A 30 4.84 33.50 16.52
CA VAL A 30 4.60 32.76 17.77
C VAL A 30 3.30 33.21 18.43
N LEU A 31 2.96 34.50 18.41
CA LEU A 31 1.70 35.02 18.96
C LEU A 31 0.50 34.48 18.17
N ILE A 32 0.55 34.51 16.83
CA ILE A 32 -0.50 33.94 15.97
C ILE A 32 -0.61 32.42 16.17
N SER A 33 0.52 31.72 16.33
CA SER A 33 0.53 30.27 16.61
C SER A 33 -0.10 29.92 17.96
N ARG A 34 0.00 30.82 18.96
CA ARG A 34 -0.65 30.67 20.27
C ARG A 34 -2.09 31.17 20.30
N LEU A 35 -2.53 31.93 19.29
CA LEU A 35 -3.91 32.33 19.08
C LEU A 35 -4.71 31.27 18.30
N GLN A 36 -4.07 30.23 17.77
CA GLN A 36 -4.75 29.02 17.33
C GLN A 36 -5.27 28.27 18.55
N SER A 37 -6.59 28.21 18.67
CA SER A 37 -7.33 27.59 19.77
C SER A 37 -6.81 26.18 20.12
N PRO A 38 -6.92 25.75 21.39
CA PRO A 38 -6.64 24.37 21.78
C PRO A 38 -7.46 23.38 20.92
N PRO A 39 -6.94 22.17 20.66
CA PRO A 39 -7.66 21.18 19.87
C PRO A 39 -9.00 20.90 20.56
N VAL A 40 -10.09 21.19 19.85
CA VAL A 40 -11.43 20.77 20.23
C VAL A 40 -11.40 19.25 20.33
N ALA A 41 -11.61 18.70 21.52
CA ALA A 41 -11.89 17.28 21.70
C ALA A 41 -13.24 16.97 21.03
N GLY A 42 -13.21 16.75 19.73
CA GLY A 42 -14.35 16.28 18.96
C GLY A 42 -14.58 14.80 19.25
N THR A 43 -15.82 14.43 19.54
CA THR A 43 -16.30 13.05 19.38
C THR A 43 -15.91 12.56 17.99
N THR A 44 -14.94 11.66 17.91
CA THR A 44 -14.40 11.15 16.65
C THR A 44 -15.41 10.21 16.00
N ASN A 45 -16.33 10.76 15.21
CA ASN A 45 -16.95 9.96 14.17
C ASN A 45 -15.83 9.47 13.24
N PRO A 46 -15.64 8.16 13.05
CA PRO A 46 -14.63 7.66 12.12
C PRO A 46 -14.90 8.25 10.73
N THR A 47 -13.83 8.58 10.00
CA THR A 47 -13.94 9.04 8.62
C THR A 47 -14.77 8.04 7.80
N PRO A 48 -15.48 8.47 6.73
CA PRO A 48 -16.25 7.58 5.88
C PRO A 48 -15.44 6.35 5.41
N ASP A 49 -14.15 6.53 5.14
CA ASP A 49 -13.25 5.44 4.77
C ASP A 49 -13.08 4.40 5.88
N ALA A 50 -12.91 4.86 7.12
CA ALA A 50 -12.70 3.97 8.27
C ALA A 50 -13.96 3.16 8.61
N SER A 51 -15.15 3.72 8.42
CA SER A 51 -16.41 2.98 8.65
C SER A 51 -16.62 1.89 7.60
N VAL A 52 -16.36 2.20 6.33
CA VAL A 52 -16.45 1.23 5.22
C VAL A 52 -15.45 0.09 5.42
N ILE A 53 -14.19 0.40 5.74
CA ILE A 53 -13.17 -0.60 6.02
C ILE A 53 -13.56 -1.46 7.23
N SER A 54 -14.10 -0.83 8.30
CA SER A 54 -14.57 -1.57 9.47
C SER A 54 -15.72 -2.52 9.16
N HIS A 55 -16.67 -2.14 8.29
CA HIS A 55 -17.74 -3.04 7.89
C HIS A 55 -17.23 -4.21 7.04
N ALA A 56 -16.34 -3.93 6.09
CA ALA A 56 -15.78 -4.97 5.21
C ALA A 56 -14.91 -5.98 5.97
N THR A 57 -14.21 -5.55 7.02
CA THR A 57 -13.34 -6.43 7.82
C THR A 57 -14.06 -7.15 8.96
N LYS A 58 -15.36 -6.87 9.19
CA LYS A 58 -16.16 -7.45 10.29
C LYS A 58 -17.45 -8.11 9.82
N VAL A 59 -17.51 -8.54 8.57
CA VAL A 59 -18.64 -9.32 8.07
C VAL A 59 -18.72 -10.63 8.86
N SER A 60 -19.89 -10.94 9.43
CA SER A 60 -20.06 -12.16 10.23
C SER A 60 -20.31 -13.39 9.36
N PRO A 61 -19.92 -14.61 9.81
CA PRO A 61 -20.25 -15.86 9.11
C PRO A 61 -21.75 -16.02 8.86
N ALA A 62 -22.61 -15.64 9.82
CA ALA A 62 -24.06 -15.72 9.66
C ALA A 62 -24.60 -14.86 8.49
N VAL A 63 -23.98 -13.71 8.22
CA VAL A 63 -24.32 -12.89 7.05
C VAL A 63 -23.91 -13.59 5.76
N LEU A 64 -22.71 -14.19 5.73
CA LEU A 64 -22.22 -14.93 4.56
C LEU A 64 -23.09 -16.18 4.30
N ASP A 65 -23.48 -16.90 5.35
CA ASP A 65 -24.36 -18.07 5.25
C ASP A 65 -25.75 -17.69 4.71
N ALA A 66 -26.29 -16.56 5.16
CA ALA A 66 -27.58 -16.06 4.68
C ALA A 66 -27.56 -15.60 3.22
N VAL A 67 -26.44 -15.00 2.76
CA VAL A 67 -26.25 -14.58 1.36
C VAL A 67 -25.99 -15.80 0.45
N GLY A 68 -25.21 -16.76 0.94
CA GLY A 68 -24.78 -17.93 0.17
C GLY A 68 -24.00 -17.55 -1.10
N THR A 69 -24.03 -18.43 -2.10
CA THR A 69 -23.39 -18.16 -3.40
C THR A 69 -24.26 -17.36 -4.36
N GLY A 70 -25.49 -17.01 -3.95
CA GLY A 70 -26.50 -16.42 -4.86
C GLY A 70 -26.84 -17.31 -6.06
N GLY A 71 -26.56 -18.62 -6.00
CA GLY A 71 -26.76 -19.55 -7.11
C GLY A 71 -25.68 -19.49 -8.20
N ALA A 72 -24.59 -18.73 -7.99
CA ALA A 72 -23.50 -18.65 -8.96
C ALA A 72 -22.77 -20.00 -9.07
N PRO A 73 -22.53 -20.51 -10.30
CA PRO A 73 -21.71 -21.70 -10.49
C PRO A 73 -20.25 -21.40 -10.14
N SER A 74 -19.57 -22.35 -9.50
CA SER A 74 -18.14 -22.20 -9.19
C SER A 74 -17.31 -22.42 -10.47
N PRO A 75 -16.55 -21.41 -10.95
CA PRO A 75 -15.61 -21.60 -12.05
C PRO A 75 -14.30 -22.27 -11.59
N LEU A 76 -14.15 -22.52 -10.29
CA LEU A 76 -12.90 -23.00 -9.70
C LEU A 76 -12.74 -24.51 -9.87
N THR A 77 -11.61 -24.90 -10.46
CA THR A 77 -11.19 -26.30 -10.53
C THR A 77 -10.20 -26.58 -9.39
N ARG A 78 -10.45 -27.64 -8.61
CA ARG A 78 -9.51 -28.09 -7.60
C ARG A 78 -8.22 -28.55 -8.29
N VAL A 79 -7.09 -28.00 -7.85
CA VAL A 79 -5.76 -28.44 -8.26
C VAL A 79 -5.29 -29.56 -7.33
N SER A 80 -4.65 -30.60 -7.88
CA SER A 80 -4.02 -31.68 -7.12
C SER A 80 -2.57 -31.35 -6.79
N GLY A 81 -2.14 -31.53 -5.54
CA GLY A 81 -0.77 -31.29 -5.11
C GLY A 81 -0.67 -30.90 -3.64
N ALA A 82 0.55 -30.61 -3.20
CA ALA A 82 0.81 -30.09 -1.86
C ALA A 82 0.12 -28.71 -1.68
N PRO A 83 -0.52 -28.46 -0.54
CA PRO A 83 -1.07 -27.14 -0.25
C PRO A 83 0.06 -26.10 -0.16
N LEU A 84 -0.16 -24.94 -0.78
CA LEU A 84 0.73 -23.79 -0.60
C LEU A 84 0.73 -23.40 0.87
N THR A 85 1.85 -23.65 1.54
CA THR A 85 2.06 -23.36 2.95
C THR A 85 3.25 -22.45 3.09
N GLY A 86 3.08 -21.36 3.83
CA GLY A 86 4.14 -20.41 4.13
C GLY A 86 5.13 -20.98 5.15
N SER A 87 6.21 -20.25 5.40
CA SER A 87 7.30 -20.63 6.33
C SER A 87 6.86 -20.86 7.78
N ASN A 88 5.65 -20.43 8.16
CA ASN A 88 5.06 -20.63 9.49
C ASN A 88 4.03 -21.77 9.51
N GLY A 89 3.92 -22.57 8.44
CA GLY A 89 2.97 -23.67 8.30
C GLY A 89 1.52 -23.25 8.07
N LYS A 90 1.23 -21.95 7.90
CA LYS A 90 -0.11 -21.47 7.54
C LYS A 90 -0.35 -21.58 6.04
N ALA A 91 -1.61 -21.75 5.65
CA ALA A 91 -2.02 -21.69 4.24
C ALA A 91 -1.67 -20.32 3.63
N GLU A 92 -1.10 -20.33 2.44
CA GLU A 92 -0.74 -19.13 1.69
C GLU A 92 -1.76 -18.83 0.60
N LEU A 93 -2.25 -17.59 0.57
CA LEU A 93 -3.13 -17.09 -0.48
C LEU A 93 -2.39 -16.04 -1.31
N LEU A 94 -2.30 -16.28 -2.61
CA LEU A 94 -1.82 -15.31 -3.56
C LEU A 94 -3.00 -14.56 -4.18
N PHE A 95 -2.95 -13.24 -4.11
CA PHE A 95 -3.78 -12.36 -4.92
C PHE A 95 -2.91 -11.61 -5.91
N LEU A 96 -3.23 -11.73 -7.21
CA LEU A 96 -2.60 -10.97 -8.28
C LEU A 96 -3.65 -10.08 -8.94
N GLY A 97 -3.42 -8.77 -8.89
CA GLY A 97 -4.31 -7.80 -9.53
C GLY A 97 -3.61 -6.47 -9.70
N ALA A 98 -4.13 -5.64 -10.61
CA ALA A 98 -3.61 -4.31 -10.87
C ALA A 98 -4.52 -3.23 -10.26
N GLU A 99 -3.94 -2.17 -9.66
CA GLU A 99 -4.72 -1.11 -8.99
C GLU A 99 -5.77 -0.49 -9.95
N TRP A 100 -5.41 -0.34 -11.21
CA TRP A 100 -6.24 0.26 -12.25
C TRP A 100 -7.36 -0.65 -12.79
N CYS A 101 -7.27 -1.97 -12.60
CA CYS A 101 -8.18 -2.96 -13.16
C CYS A 101 -9.50 -3.04 -12.36
N PRO A 102 -10.67 -2.80 -12.97
CA PRO A 102 -11.94 -2.76 -12.25
C PRO A 102 -12.47 -4.12 -11.80
N TYR A 103 -12.19 -5.20 -12.54
CA TYR A 103 -12.53 -6.55 -12.08
C TYR A 103 -11.73 -6.92 -10.83
N CYS A 104 -10.43 -6.62 -10.85
CA CYS A 104 -9.54 -6.76 -9.71
C CYS A 104 -10.02 -5.89 -8.53
N ALA A 105 -10.55 -4.70 -8.82
CA ALA A 105 -11.14 -3.81 -7.82
C ALA A 105 -12.33 -4.46 -7.09
N ALA A 106 -13.20 -5.18 -7.81
CA ALA A 106 -14.27 -5.97 -7.19
C ALA A 106 -13.71 -7.13 -6.35
N GLU A 107 -12.73 -7.87 -6.88
CA GLU A 107 -12.13 -9.02 -6.19
C GLU A 107 -11.47 -8.67 -4.86
N ARG A 108 -10.86 -7.48 -4.73
CA ARG A 108 -10.23 -7.04 -3.47
C ARG A 108 -11.22 -6.99 -2.31
N TRP A 109 -12.49 -6.67 -2.53
CA TRP A 109 -13.51 -6.72 -1.48
C TRP A 109 -13.70 -8.14 -0.95
N ALA A 110 -13.83 -9.12 -1.87
CA ALA A 110 -13.97 -10.52 -1.52
C ALA A 110 -12.75 -11.02 -0.74
N MET A 111 -11.54 -10.62 -1.16
CA MET A 111 -10.30 -10.96 -0.45
C MET A 111 -10.25 -10.36 0.96
N VAL A 112 -10.63 -9.08 1.13
CA VAL A 112 -10.67 -8.44 2.46
C VAL A 112 -11.64 -9.15 3.39
N VAL A 113 -12.86 -9.42 2.93
CA VAL A 113 -13.87 -10.11 3.74
C VAL A 113 -13.37 -11.50 4.14
N ALA A 114 -12.94 -12.32 3.17
CA ALA A 114 -12.52 -13.70 3.41
C ALA A 114 -11.32 -13.78 4.37
N LEU A 115 -10.28 -12.99 4.13
CA LEU A 115 -9.05 -13.04 4.92
C LEU A 115 -9.21 -12.42 6.32
N SER A 116 -10.19 -11.52 6.52
CA SER A 116 -10.47 -10.96 7.85
C SER A 116 -10.99 -12.00 8.85
N HIS A 117 -11.46 -13.17 8.39
CA HIS A 117 -11.79 -14.29 9.27
C HIS A 117 -10.57 -15.01 9.83
N PHE A 118 -9.41 -14.89 9.17
CA PHE A 118 -8.17 -15.58 9.54
C PHE A 118 -7.10 -14.65 10.13
N GLY A 119 -7.33 -13.34 10.09
CA GLY A 119 -6.38 -12.34 10.59
C GLY A 119 -6.91 -10.92 10.51
N THR A 120 -6.02 -9.96 10.74
CA THR A 120 -6.34 -8.52 10.69
C THR A 120 -5.49 -7.83 9.65
N PHE A 121 -6.12 -7.06 8.77
CA PHE A 121 -5.39 -6.17 7.89
C PHE A 121 -4.89 -4.93 8.63
N ALA A 122 -3.70 -4.45 8.26
CA ALA A 122 -3.19 -3.15 8.68
C ALA A 122 -3.01 -2.27 7.44
N GLY A 123 -3.31 -0.97 7.57
CA GLY A 123 -3.02 0.00 6.52
C GLY A 123 -3.91 -0.05 5.28
N LEU A 124 -5.05 -0.74 5.31
CA LEU A 124 -6.02 -0.68 4.21
C LEU A 124 -6.49 0.75 3.98
N ARG A 125 -6.64 1.11 2.70
CA ARG A 125 -7.14 2.42 2.27
C ARG A 125 -8.20 2.21 1.21
N LEU A 126 -9.15 3.13 1.10
CA LEU A 126 -10.03 3.17 -0.06
C LEU A 126 -9.31 3.79 -1.25
N THR A 127 -9.65 3.32 -2.44
CA THR A 127 -9.17 3.83 -3.73
C THR A 127 -10.22 3.52 -4.80
N THR A 128 -9.93 3.88 -6.04
CA THR A 128 -10.75 3.54 -7.21
C THR A 128 -9.88 2.92 -8.31
N SER A 129 -10.52 2.14 -9.20
CA SER A 129 -9.91 1.72 -10.46
C SER A 129 -9.67 2.92 -11.39
N SER A 130 -9.08 2.68 -12.57
CA SER A 130 -8.91 3.73 -13.57
C SER A 130 -10.25 4.33 -14.00
N SER A 131 -10.30 5.64 -14.21
CA SER A 131 -11.46 6.37 -14.74
C SER A 131 -11.66 6.19 -16.25
N THR A 132 -10.74 5.51 -16.93
CA THR A 132 -10.76 5.33 -18.39
C THR A 132 -10.86 3.85 -18.81
N ASP A 133 -11.18 2.95 -17.88
CA ASP A 133 -11.38 1.52 -18.17
C ASP A 133 -12.88 1.21 -18.42
N VAL A 134 -13.20 -0.04 -18.75
CA VAL A 134 -14.56 -0.52 -19.06
C VAL A 134 -15.58 -0.26 -17.94
N TYR A 135 -15.13 -0.26 -16.68
CA TYR A 135 -15.91 0.17 -15.52
C TYR A 135 -15.13 1.26 -14.76
N PRO A 136 -15.36 2.54 -15.11
CA PRO A 136 -14.58 3.63 -14.58
C PRO A 136 -14.82 3.83 -13.09
N ASP A 137 -13.78 4.26 -12.38
CA ASP A 137 -13.84 4.69 -10.97
C ASP A 137 -14.49 3.66 -10.02
N THR A 138 -14.29 2.36 -10.28
CA THR A 138 -14.83 1.29 -9.44
C THR A 138 -14.22 1.37 -8.04
N HIS A 139 -15.05 1.67 -7.03
CA HIS A 139 -14.62 1.78 -5.64
C HIS A 139 -14.05 0.48 -5.09
N THR A 140 -12.90 0.56 -4.44
CA THR A 140 -12.20 -0.60 -3.90
C THR A 140 -11.29 -0.27 -2.72
N LEU A 141 -10.65 -1.30 -2.17
CA LEU A 141 -9.59 -1.17 -1.20
C LEU A 141 -8.23 -1.33 -1.87
N SER A 142 -7.23 -0.61 -1.38
CA SER A 142 -5.85 -0.83 -1.75
C SER A 142 -5.16 -1.71 -0.72
N PHE A 143 -4.41 -2.70 -1.21
CA PHE A 143 -3.42 -3.44 -0.41
C PHE A 143 -2.07 -2.73 -0.38
N TYR A 144 -1.94 -1.61 -1.08
CA TYR A 144 -0.73 -0.80 -1.02
C TYR A 144 -0.48 -0.31 0.40
N GLY A 145 0.67 -0.65 0.95
CA GLY A 145 1.02 -0.31 2.32
C GLY A 145 0.44 -1.24 3.38
N SER A 146 -0.12 -2.40 3.01
CA SER A 146 -0.35 -3.48 3.97
C SER A 146 1.02 -4.03 4.44
N GLN A 147 1.52 -3.47 5.55
CA GLN A 147 2.79 -3.76 6.22
C GLN A 147 4.07 -3.52 5.40
N LEU A 148 4.39 -4.34 4.40
CA LEU A 148 5.72 -4.35 3.78
C LEU A 148 6.04 -3.08 2.98
N LEU A 149 5.04 -2.52 2.31
CA LEU A 149 5.19 -1.32 1.46
C LEU A 149 4.75 -0.05 2.19
N GLN A 150 4.45 -0.15 3.49
CA GLN A 150 3.89 0.95 4.25
C GLN A 150 4.89 2.11 4.32
N GLY A 151 4.44 3.32 3.95
CA GLY A 151 5.28 4.52 3.99
C GLY A 151 6.24 4.68 2.82
N LEU A 152 6.27 3.73 1.87
CA LEU A 152 7.02 3.88 0.63
C LEU A 152 6.16 4.55 -0.45
N SER A 153 6.79 5.24 -1.39
CA SER A 153 6.20 5.69 -2.66
C SER A 153 6.47 4.67 -3.78
N TRP A 154 5.70 4.76 -4.88
CA TRP A 154 5.95 3.93 -6.07
C TRP A 154 7.37 4.05 -6.60
N GLN A 155 7.96 5.25 -6.61
CA GLN A 155 9.35 5.45 -7.02
C GLN A 155 10.33 4.80 -6.05
N GLN A 156 10.08 4.88 -4.74
CA GLN A 156 10.91 4.20 -3.75
C GLN A 156 10.85 2.69 -3.94
N ILE A 157 9.66 2.12 -4.13
CA ILE A 157 9.48 0.69 -4.42
C ILE A 157 10.24 0.31 -5.68
N ALA A 158 10.02 0.99 -6.80
CA ALA A 158 10.70 0.71 -8.05
C ALA A 158 12.23 0.80 -7.92
N SER A 159 12.74 1.80 -7.19
CA SER A 159 14.18 1.97 -6.98
C SER A 159 14.81 0.81 -6.21
N VAL A 160 14.11 0.26 -5.22
CA VAL A 160 14.65 -0.83 -4.39
C VAL A 160 14.56 -2.19 -5.08
N LEU A 161 13.71 -2.37 -6.10
CA LEU A 161 13.57 -3.64 -6.84
C LEU A 161 14.87 -4.12 -7.50
N SER A 162 15.81 -3.22 -7.79
CA SER A 162 17.13 -3.58 -8.30
C SER A 162 18.08 -4.15 -7.23
N ASN A 163 17.79 -3.92 -5.94
CA ASN A 163 18.58 -4.43 -4.83
C ASN A 163 18.03 -5.76 -4.32
N ALA A 164 18.69 -6.87 -4.68
CA ALA A 164 18.31 -8.21 -4.27
C ALA A 164 18.33 -8.45 -2.74
N GLN A 165 19.00 -7.61 -1.96
CA GLN A 165 19.04 -7.73 -0.50
C GLN A 165 17.89 -7.02 0.21
N SER A 166 17.17 -6.13 -0.49
CA SER A 166 16.04 -5.40 0.07
C SER A 166 14.93 -6.38 0.50
N PRO A 167 14.34 -6.20 1.71
CA PRO A 167 13.17 -6.96 2.13
C PRO A 167 12.01 -6.83 1.14
N VAL A 168 11.82 -5.64 0.55
CA VAL A 168 10.80 -5.37 -0.48
C VAL A 168 11.07 -6.21 -1.73
N THR A 169 12.30 -6.27 -2.19
CA THR A 169 12.69 -7.04 -3.39
C THR A 169 12.58 -8.53 -3.16
N LYS A 170 13.02 -9.03 -2.01
CA LYS A 170 12.87 -10.44 -1.65
C LYS A 170 11.41 -10.86 -1.61
N ALA A 171 10.54 -10.02 -1.05
CA ALA A 171 9.12 -10.33 -1.02
C ALA A 171 8.46 -10.21 -2.39
N ILE A 172 8.77 -9.21 -3.21
CA ILE A 172 8.13 -9.03 -4.52
C ILE A 172 8.72 -10.02 -5.54
N VAL A 173 10.01 -9.89 -5.84
CA VAL A 173 10.68 -10.69 -6.88
C VAL A 173 10.88 -12.13 -6.42
N GLY A 174 11.20 -12.35 -5.14
CA GLY A 174 11.32 -13.70 -4.61
C GLY A 174 10.00 -14.47 -4.65
N ASN A 175 8.89 -13.84 -4.25
CA ASN A 175 7.57 -14.47 -4.42
C ASN A 175 7.23 -14.70 -5.89
N SER A 176 7.54 -13.77 -6.80
CA SER A 176 7.35 -14.00 -8.24
C SER A 176 8.09 -15.25 -8.72
N ASN A 177 9.35 -15.43 -8.33
CA ASN A 177 10.13 -16.62 -8.70
C ASN A 177 9.57 -17.91 -8.06
N TYR A 178 9.17 -17.85 -6.79
CA TYR A 178 8.52 -18.97 -6.09
C TYR A 178 7.24 -19.42 -6.80
N LEU A 179 6.41 -18.46 -7.20
CA LEU A 179 5.17 -18.72 -7.91
C LEU A 179 5.41 -19.27 -9.30
N THR A 180 6.36 -18.71 -10.05
CA THR A 180 6.76 -19.26 -11.34
C THR A 180 7.21 -20.71 -11.18
N ALA A 181 8.01 -21.03 -10.16
CA ALA A 181 8.42 -22.40 -9.88
C ALA A 181 7.23 -23.31 -9.55
N ALA A 182 6.30 -22.86 -8.71
CA ALA A 182 5.09 -23.61 -8.37
C ALA A 182 4.18 -23.84 -9.58
N ILE A 183 4.01 -22.83 -10.45
CA ILE A 183 3.24 -22.98 -11.69
C ILE A 183 3.90 -24.01 -12.59
N CYS A 184 5.22 -24.05 -12.68
CA CYS A 184 5.96 -25.02 -13.48
C CYS A 184 5.81 -26.48 -13.01
N THR A 185 5.29 -26.74 -11.81
CA THR A 185 4.97 -28.10 -11.33
C THR A 185 3.56 -28.55 -11.69
N LEU A 186 2.70 -27.63 -12.16
CA LEU A 186 1.33 -27.96 -12.53
C LEU A 186 1.27 -28.78 -13.83
N PRO A 187 0.28 -29.68 -13.99
CA PRO A 187 0.09 -30.40 -15.24
C PRO A 187 -0.08 -29.44 -16.43
N GLY A 188 0.68 -29.66 -17.50
CA GLY A 188 0.55 -28.92 -18.76
C GLY A 188 1.34 -27.61 -18.86
N THR A 189 2.03 -27.18 -17.80
CA THR A 189 2.79 -25.91 -17.79
C THR A 189 4.31 -26.08 -17.92
N SER A 190 4.83 -27.30 -17.70
CA SER A 190 6.26 -27.58 -17.54
C SER A 190 7.11 -27.33 -18.80
N SER A 191 6.50 -27.22 -19.99
CA SER A 191 7.18 -26.92 -21.25
C SER A 191 7.41 -25.43 -21.49
N ALA A 192 6.88 -24.53 -20.66
CA ALA A 192 7.10 -23.10 -20.79
C ALA A 192 8.61 -22.78 -20.66
N PRO A 193 9.20 -21.92 -21.52
CA PRO A 193 10.64 -21.63 -21.50
C PRO A 193 11.20 -21.22 -20.15
N ILE A 194 10.42 -20.47 -19.36
CA ILE A 194 10.79 -20.02 -18.01
C ILE A 194 11.01 -21.19 -17.03
N CYS A 195 10.34 -22.32 -17.22
CA CYS A 195 10.50 -23.51 -16.38
C CYS A 195 11.86 -24.21 -16.56
N SER A 196 12.62 -23.85 -17.62
CA SER A 196 13.97 -24.35 -17.84
C SER A 196 15.05 -23.52 -17.13
N ASP A 197 14.70 -22.34 -16.60
CA ASP A 197 15.64 -21.46 -15.91
C ASP A 197 16.24 -22.13 -14.66
N PRO A 198 17.57 -22.09 -14.44
CA PRO A 198 18.22 -22.75 -13.32
C PRO A 198 17.71 -22.29 -11.95
N ALA A 199 17.43 -20.99 -11.78
CA ALA A 199 16.95 -20.46 -10.51
C ALA A 199 15.51 -20.94 -10.23
N ILE A 200 14.66 -20.97 -11.25
CA ILE A 200 13.29 -21.49 -11.13
C ILE A 200 13.30 -22.98 -10.79
N LYS A 201 14.15 -23.79 -11.43
CA LYS A 201 14.31 -25.21 -11.08
C LYS A 201 14.79 -25.42 -9.66
N GLN A 202 15.76 -24.61 -9.21
CA GLN A 202 16.29 -24.68 -7.84
C GLN A 202 15.21 -24.34 -6.81
N ILE A 203 14.38 -23.33 -7.06
CA ILE A 203 13.27 -22.99 -6.15
C ILE A 203 12.21 -24.09 -6.16
N GLY A 204 11.93 -24.66 -7.33
CA GLY A 204 10.99 -25.78 -7.50
C GLY A 204 11.32 -26.99 -6.60
N SER A 205 12.61 -27.29 -6.39
CA SER A 205 13.02 -28.39 -5.50
C SER A 205 12.90 -28.09 -4.01
N GLN A 206 12.66 -26.82 -3.64
CA GLN A 206 12.46 -26.38 -2.26
C GLN A 206 10.97 -26.20 -1.91
N LEU A 207 10.07 -26.35 -2.90
CA LEU A 207 8.64 -26.27 -2.66
C LEU A 207 8.22 -27.37 -1.68
N PRO A 208 7.36 -27.06 -0.69
CA PRO A 208 6.83 -28.08 0.21
C PRO A 208 6.05 -29.14 -0.61
N HIS A 209 6.28 -30.41 -0.28
CA HIS A 209 5.62 -31.59 -0.87
C HIS A 209 4.53 -32.12 0.05
#